data_AF-A0A662AYQ1-F1
#
_entry.id   AF-A0A662AYQ1-F1
#
_cell.length_a   1.000
_cell.length_b   1.000
_cell.length_c   1.000
_cell.angle_alpha   90.00
_cell.angle_beta   90.00
_cell.angle_gamma   90.00
#
_symmetry.space_group_name_H-M   'P 1'
#
loop_
_entity.id
_entity.type
_entity.pdbx_description
1 polymer ?
#
loop_
_entity_poly.entity_id
_entity_poly.type
_entity_poly.pdbx_seq_one_letter_code
_entity_poly.pdbx_strand_id
1 'polypeptide(L)'
;MPLNCHPYYLAHKYAKTPVMKGKTFVEKIFNAEKGSIVFKKPDIILTHDNTASIFNTFRKMGGEKIADPKQLMIVLDHNAPPTTAALANQYQKVRDIVKEQGITNFHDAGKGICHQIMADYAKPGMVIVGSDSHTCTAGAFNAFAAGIDRTEAAGLWRQGETWFRVPES
;
A
#
# COMPACT_ATOMS: atom_id res chain seq x y z
N MET A 1 61.29 20.04 52.50
CA MET A 1 59.85 20.40 52.45
C MET A 1 59.32 19.94 51.10
N PRO A 2 58.38 18.99 51.04
CA PRO A 2 57.79 18.54 49.77
C PRO A 2 56.55 19.38 49.44
N LEU A 3 56.37 19.76 48.18
CA LEU A 3 55.09 20.22 47.64
C LEU A 3 54.64 19.17 46.63
N ASN A 4 53.81 18.24 47.10
CA ASN A 4 53.15 17.24 46.28
C ASN A 4 51.73 17.73 46.02
N CYS A 5 51.49 18.33 44.85
CA CYS A 5 50.15 18.66 44.38
C CYS A 5 49.81 17.75 43.19
N HIS A 6 49.05 16.69 43.43
CA HIS A 6 48.34 15.94 42.40
C HIS A 6 46.88 16.41 42.37
N PRO A 7 46.38 16.99 41.28
CA PRO A 7 44.95 17.13 41.10
C PRO A 7 44.39 15.79 40.60
N TYR A 8 43.55 15.18 41.43
CA TYR A 8 42.66 14.09 41.02
C TYR A 8 41.70 14.61 39.94
N TYR A 9 41.96 14.30 38.67
CA TYR A 9 40.96 14.40 37.61
C TYR A 9 40.12 13.12 37.62
N LEU A 10 39.02 13.13 38.38
CA LEU A 10 37.92 12.18 38.19
C LEU A 10 37.15 12.62 36.93
N ALA A 11 37.57 12.09 35.77
CA ALA A 11 36.76 12.15 34.57
C ALA A 11 35.55 11.23 34.75
N HIS A 12 34.41 11.80 35.18
CA HIS A 12 33.11 11.15 35.06
C HIS A 12 32.84 10.88 33.57
N LYS A 13 33.12 9.64 33.14
CA LYS A 13 32.59 9.09 31.90
C LYS A 13 31.07 8.99 32.07
N TYR A 14 30.35 10.03 31.63
CA TYR A 14 28.96 9.89 31.26
C TYR A 14 28.90 8.97 30.05
N ALA A 15 28.85 7.65 30.29
CA ALA A 15 28.41 6.71 29.29
C ALA A 15 26.97 7.08 28.94
N LYS A 16 26.78 7.79 27.82
CA LYS A 16 25.46 8.00 27.24
C LYS A 16 24.89 6.62 26.97
N THR A 17 23.90 6.21 27.75
CA THR A 17 23.06 5.06 27.41
C THR A 17 22.62 5.26 25.96
N PRO A 18 22.84 4.30 25.04
CA PRO A 18 22.42 4.47 23.66
C PRO A 18 20.91 4.68 23.68
N VAL A 19 20.49 5.92 23.39
CA VAL A 19 19.08 6.24 23.17
C VAL A 19 18.68 5.38 21.98
N MET A 20 17.85 4.35 22.22
CA MET A 20 17.27 3.60 21.11
C MET A 20 16.54 4.62 20.25
N LYS A 21 17.07 4.85 19.04
CA LYS A 21 16.48 5.77 18.08
C LYS A 21 15.06 5.26 17.81
N GLY A 22 14.06 6.05 18.20
CA GLY A 22 12.67 5.67 18.01
C GLY A 22 12.40 5.41 16.53
N LYS A 23 11.75 4.29 16.22
CA LYS A 23 11.27 4.00 14.86
C LYS A 23 9.95 4.72 14.61
N THR A 24 9.79 5.28 13.41
CA THR A 24 8.50 5.78 12.95
C THR A 24 7.49 4.65 12.85
N PHE A 25 6.21 5.00 12.74
CA PHE A 25 5.16 4.02 12.54
C PHE A 25 5.38 3.20 11.26
N VAL A 26 5.80 3.84 10.17
CA VAL A 26 6.05 3.16 8.88
C VAL A 26 7.32 2.29 8.92
N GLU A 27 8.39 2.73 9.60
CA GLU A 27 9.57 1.90 9.86
C GLU A 27 9.22 0.61 10.62
N LYS A 28 8.21 0.64 11.50
CA LYS A 28 7.71 -0.55 12.20
C LYS A 28 6.92 -1.49 11.28
N ILE A 29 6.07 -0.95 10.39
CA ILE A 29 5.32 -1.76 9.41
C ILE A 29 6.27 -2.52 8.48
N PHE A 30 7.25 -1.81 7.91
CA PHE A 30 8.19 -2.42 6.98
C PHE A 30 9.34 -3.17 7.66
N ASN A 31 9.49 -3.01 8.98
CA ASN A 31 10.62 -3.50 9.77
C ASN A 31 11.97 -3.15 9.13
N ALA A 32 12.10 -1.90 8.66
CA ALA A 32 13.28 -1.39 7.98
C ALA A 32 13.45 0.10 8.28
N GLU A 33 14.69 0.58 8.20
CA GLU A 33 14.98 2.00 8.41
C GLU A 33 14.50 2.84 7.22
N LYS A 34 14.13 4.09 7.48
CA LYS A 34 13.83 5.07 6.43
C LYS A 34 14.91 5.13 5.35
N GLY A 35 14.48 5.32 4.11
CA GLY A 35 15.33 5.29 2.92
C GLY A 35 15.65 3.89 2.38
N SER A 36 15.43 2.82 3.16
CA SER A 36 15.63 1.45 2.69
C SER A 36 14.65 1.09 1.58
N ILE A 37 15.09 0.24 0.65
CA ILE A 37 14.21 -0.41 -0.33
C ILE A 37 13.85 -1.80 0.20
N VAL A 38 12.57 -2.10 0.31
CA VAL A 38 12.04 -3.38 0.79
C VAL A 38 11.04 -3.95 -0.20
N PHE A 39 11.03 -5.27 -0.37
CA PHE A 39 9.95 -5.95 -1.09
C PHE A 39 8.87 -6.35 -0.10
N LYS A 40 7.61 -6.04 -0.43
CA LYS A 40 6.48 -6.35 0.43
C LYS A 40 5.26 -6.70 -0.41
N LYS A 41 4.54 -7.71 0.05
CA LYS A 41 3.19 -8.05 -0.41
C LYS A 41 2.18 -7.10 0.24
N PRO A 42 1.41 -6.30 -0.52
CA PRO A 42 0.31 -5.52 0.04
C PRO A 42 -0.80 -6.43 0.59
N ASP A 43 -1.44 -6.02 1.67
CA ASP A 43 -2.63 -6.69 2.19
C ASP A 43 -3.86 -6.42 1.31
N ILE A 44 -3.96 -5.20 0.77
CA ILE A 44 -5.02 -4.78 -0.17
C ILE A 44 -4.40 -4.03 -1.35
N ILE A 45 -4.86 -4.36 -2.56
CA ILE A 45 -4.62 -3.67 -3.82
C ILE A 45 -5.96 -3.16 -4.32
N LEU A 46 -6.25 -1.88 -4.11
CA LEU A 46 -7.48 -1.22 -4.53
C LEU A 46 -7.39 -0.81 -6.01
N THR A 47 -8.34 -1.23 -6.83
CA THR A 47 -8.58 -0.64 -8.14
C THR A 47 -10.06 -0.30 -8.29
N HIS A 48 -10.37 0.52 -9.29
CA HIS A 48 -11.74 0.98 -9.50
C HIS A 48 -12.12 0.87 -10.98
N ASP A 49 -12.84 1.83 -11.54
CA ASP A 49 -13.25 1.88 -12.95
C ASP A 49 -12.11 1.61 -13.94
N ASN A 50 -10.87 1.92 -13.55
CA ASN A 50 -9.66 1.70 -14.32
C ASN A 50 -9.21 0.22 -14.39
N THR A 51 -9.86 -0.70 -13.67
CA THR A 51 -9.52 -2.14 -13.60
C THR A 51 -9.38 -2.77 -14.99
N ALA A 52 -10.29 -2.48 -15.92
CA ALA A 52 -10.19 -3.03 -17.28
C ALA A 52 -8.94 -2.53 -18.03
N SER A 53 -8.53 -1.28 -17.80
CA SER A 53 -7.29 -0.73 -18.36
C SER A 53 -6.06 -1.41 -17.75
N ILE A 54 -6.08 -1.65 -16.44
CA ILE A 54 -5.00 -2.32 -15.71
C ILE A 54 -4.87 -3.78 -16.20
N PHE A 55 -5.99 -4.47 -16.39
CA PHE A 55 -6.01 -5.84 -16.90
C PHE A 55 -5.41 -5.95 -18.30
N ASN A 56 -5.67 -4.98 -19.18
CA ASN A 56 -5.03 -4.93 -20.50
C ASN A 56 -3.50 -4.80 -20.38
N THR A 57 -3.00 -3.96 -19.48
CA THR A 57 -1.56 -3.83 -19.21
C THR A 57 -1.00 -5.12 -18.61
N PHE A 58 -1.70 -5.72 -17.66
CA PHE A 58 -1.35 -7.02 -17.06
C PHE A 58 -1.22 -8.12 -18.12
N ARG A 59 -2.18 -8.23 -19.05
CA ARG A 59 -2.11 -9.17 -20.18
C ARG A 59 -0.91 -8.87 -21.10
N LYS A 60 -0.63 -7.60 -21.41
CA LYS A 60 0.54 -7.18 -22.20
C LYS A 60 1.87 -7.54 -21.52
N MET A 61 1.91 -7.58 -20.20
CA MET A 61 3.05 -8.07 -19.41
C MET A 61 3.15 -9.61 -19.38
N GLY A 62 2.33 -10.32 -20.16
CA GLY A 62 2.26 -11.79 -20.17
C GLY A 62 1.54 -12.38 -18.97
N GLY A 63 0.73 -11.59 -18.24
CA GLY A 63 -0.10 -12.07 -17.16
C GLY A 63 -1.29 -12.85 -17.67
N GLU A 64 -1.57 -14.02 -17.08
CA GLU A 64 -2.73 -14.83 -17.43
C GLU A 64 -3.71 -14.97 -16.27
N LYS A 65 -3.16 -15.27 -15.08
CA LYS A 65 -3.89 -15.38 -13.83
C LYS A 65 -3.27 -14.43 -12.81
N ILE A 66 -4.10 -13.66 -12.12
CA ILE A 66 -3.66 -12.77 -11.04
C ILE A 66 -3.02 -13.63 -9.93
N ALA A 67 -1.83 -13.20 -9.47
CA ALA A 67 -0.99 -13.96 -8.55
C ALA A 67 -1.73 -14.31 -7.24
N ASP A 68 -2.46 -13.34 -6.68
CA ASP A 68 -3.33 -13.56 -5.53
C ASP A 68 -4.59 -12.67 -5.64
N PRO A 69 -5.72 -13.24 -6.10
CA PRO A 69 -6.99 -12.52 -6.20
C PRO A 69 -7.53 -12.02 -4.86
N LYS A 70 -7.06 -12.56 -3.71
CA LYS A 70 -7.53 -12.13 -2.38
C LYS A 70 -6.96 -10.77 -1.96
N GLN A 71 -5.84 -10.34 -2.55
CA GLN A 71 -5.31 -9.00 -2.33
C GLN A 71 -6.18 -7.93 -3.00
N LEU A 72 -6.93 -8.27 -4.05
CA LEU A 72 -7.63 -7.28 -4.85
C LEU A 72 -8.93 -6.85 -4.19
N MET A 73 -9.12 -5.54 -4.10
CA MET A 73 -10.40 -4.89 -3.85
C MET A 73 -10.77 -4.08 -5.09
N ILE A 74 -11.91 -4.39 -5.69
CA ILE A 74 -12.40 -3.66 -6.86
C ILE A 74 -13.70 -2.96 -6.50
N VAL A 75 -13.75 -1.65 -6.70
CA VAL A 75 -14.95 -0.83 -6.43
C VAL A 75 -15.32 -0.01 -7.66
N LEU A 76 -16.56 -0.09 -8.13
CA LEU A 76 -17.05 0.76 -9.23
C LEU A 76 -17.78 1.99 -8.66
N ASP A 77 -17.13 3.16 -8.71
CA ASP A 77 -17.66 4.37 -8.07
C ASP A 77 -17.51 5.67 -8.89
N HIS A 78 -16.46 5.84 -9.70
CA HIS A 78 -16.20 7.14 -10.35
C HIS A 78 -17.22 7.50 -11.44
N ASN A 79 -17.86 6.49 -12.03
CA ASN A 79 -18.86 6.67 -13.08
C ASN A 79 -20.15 5.92 -12.75
N ALA A 80 -20.56 5.88 -11.49
CA ALA A 80 -21.73 5.13 -11.03
C ALA A 80 -22.97 6.05 -10.85
N PRO A 81 -24.08 5.86 -11.60
CA PRO A 81 -24.25 4.92 -12.71
C PRO A 81 -23.59 5.41 -14.02
N PRO A 82 -23.18 4.50 -14.93
CA PRO A 82 -22.58 4.88 -16.20
C PRO A 82 -23.50 5.77 -17.04
N THR A 83 -23.01 6.94 -17.46
CA THR A 83 -23.80 7.91 -18.24
C THR A 83 -23.80 7.64 -19.74
N THR A 84 -22.98 6.69 -20.21
CA THR A 84 -22.86 6.33 -21.63
C THR A 84 -22.76 4.83 -21.82
N ALA A 85 -23.13 4.34 -23.01
CA ALA A 85 -22.96 2.93 -23.37
C ALA A 85 -21.49 2.47 -23.32
N ALA A 86 -20.54 3.36 -23.64
CA ALA A 86 -19.12 3.06 -23.55
C ALA A 86 -18.68 2.79 -22.10
N LEU A 87 -19.10 3.62 -21.15
CA LEU A 87 -18.84 3.41 -19.71
C LEU A 87 -19.55 2.15 -19.19
N ALA A 88 -20.79 1.91 -19.62
CA ALA A 88 -21.52 0.69 -19.25
C ALA A 88 -20.80 -0.58 -19.72
N ASN A 89 -20.28 -0.57 -20.95
CA ASN A 89 -19.47 -1.67 -21.48
C ASN A 89 -18.14 -1.84 -20.72
N GLN A 90 -17.51 -0.75 -20.25
CA GLN A 90 -16.33 -0.85 -19.40
C GLN A 90 -16.65 -1.51 -18.06
N TYR A 91 -17.77 -1.15 -17.42
CA TYR A 91 -18.21 -1.78 -16.17
C TYR A 91 -18.48 -3.27 -16.37
N GLN A 92 -19.11 -3.64 -17.49
CA GLN A 92 -19.32 -5.05 -17.82
C GLN A 92 -18.00 -5.81 -17.95
N LYS A 93 -17.01 -5.24 -18.64
CA LYS A 93 -15.66 -5.84 -18.72
C LYS A 93 -15.03 -6.06 -17.35
N VAL A 94 -15.19 -5.11 -16.41
CA VAL A 94 -14.69 -5.28 -15.04
C VAL A 94 -15.38 -6.46 -14.34
N ARG A 95 -16.70 -6.59 -14.46
CA ARG A 95 -17.45 -7.73 -13.90
C ARG A 95 -16.99 -9.06 -14.49
N ASP A 96 -16.73 -9.09 -15.80
CA ASP A 96 -16.23 -10.28 -16.49
C ASP A 96 -14.83 -10.67 -15.97
N ILE A 97 -13.93 -9.69 -15.81
CA ILE A 97 -12.59 -9.89 -15.22
C ILE A 97 -12.68 -10.41 -13.79
N VAL A 98 -13.55 -9.82 -12.95
CA VAL A 98 -13.78 -10.26 -11.56
C VAL A 98 -14.15 -11.74 -11.53
N LYS A 99 -15.08 -12.15 -12.40
CA LYS A 99 -15.51 -13.54 -12.51
C LYS A 99 -14.40 -14.46 -13.05
N GLU A 100 -13.72 -14.04 -14.12
CA GLU A 100 -12.63 -14.80 -14.76
C GLU A 100 -11.48 -15.07 -13.79
N GLN A 101 -11.08 -14.05 -13.03
CA GLN A 101 -9.90 -14.09 -12.16
C GLN A 101 -10.22 -14.56 -10.73
N GLY A 102 -11.49 -14.80 -10.42
CA GLY A 102 -11.93 -15.29 -9.11
C GLY A 102 -11.74 -14.27 -7.98
N ILE A 103 -11.98 -12.99 -8.27
CA ILE A 103 -11.84 -11.89 -7.30
C ILE A 103 -13.10 -11.86 -6.44
N THR A 104 -12.93 -12.01 -5.12
CA THR A 104 -14.07 -12.08 -4.18
C THR A 104 -14.42 -10.73 -3.57
N ASN A 105 -13.44 -9.81 -3.45
CA ASN A 105 -13.63 -8.49 -2.84
C ASN A 105 -14.04 -7.46 -3.91
N PHE A 106 -15.21 -7.69 -4.51
CA PHE A 106 -15.78 -6.83 -5.55
C PHE A 106 -17.03 -6.10 -5.04
N HIS A 107 -17.06 -4.78 -5.24
CA HIS A 107 -18.17 -3.91 -4.92
C HIS A 107 -18.65 -3.22 -6.19
N ASP A 108 -19.85 -3.61 -6.63
CA ASP A 108 -20.44 -3.05 -7.85
C ASP A 108 -20.92 -1.60 -7.67
N ALA A 109 -21.33 -0.99 -8.77
CA ALA A 109 -21.84 0.38 -8.83
C ALA A 109 -22.93 0.64 -7.80
N GLY A 110 -22.84 1.78 -7.11
CA GLY A 110 -23.81 2.22 -6.12
C GLY A 110 -23.58 1.68 -4.70
N LYS A 111 -22.46 0.99 -4.44
CA LYS A 111 -22.09 0.54 -3.08
C LYS A 111 -21.40 1.62 -2.23
N GLY A 112 -20.85 2.65 -2.86
CA GLY A 112 -20.17 3.76 -2.18
C GLY A 112 -18.82 4.09 -2.84
N ILE A 113 -18.16 5.12 -2.32
CA ILE A 113 -16.83 5.55 -2.78
C ILE A 113 -15.79 4.51 -2.33
N CYS A 114 -14.83 4.20 -3.19
CA CYS A 114 -13.83 3.16 -2.99
C CYS A 114 -13.10 3.26 -1.64
N HIS A 115 -12.67 4.44 -1.23
CA HIS A 115 -11.99 4.64 0.06
C HIS A 115 -12.90 4.53 1.28
N GLN A 116 -14.19 4.86 1.12
CA GLN A 116 -15.18 4.69 2.19
C GLN A 116 -15.50 3.21 2.40
N ILE A 117 -15.58 2.42 1.32
CA ILE A 117 -15.71 0.96 1.42
C ILE A 117 -14.42 0.38 2.00
N MET A 118 -13.24 0.80 1.53
CA MET A 118 -11.94 0.34 2.04
C MET A 118 -11.79 0.55 3.56
N ALA A 119 -12.42 1.58 4.13
CA ALA A 119 -12.42 1.84 5.57
C ALA A 119 -12.97 0.66 6.40
N ASP A 120 -13.90 -0.13 5.87
CA ASP A 120 -14.45 -1.31 6.56
C ASP A 120 -13.47 -2.49 6.58
N TYR A 121 -12.41 -2.44 5.76
CA TYR A 121 -11.42 -3.51 5.60
C TYR A 121 -10.04 -3.14 6.14
N ALA A 122 -9.70 -1.84 6.17
CA ALA A 122 -8.42 -1.35 6.63
C ALA A 122 -8.22 -1.69 8.12
N LYS A 123 -7.06 -2.29 8.43
CA LYS A 123 -6.69 -2.67 9.80
C LYS A 123 -5.31 -2.14 10.16
N PRO A 124 -5.04 -1.90 11.46
CA PRO A 124 -3.73 -1.50 11.92
C PRO A 124 -2.61 -2.45 11.45
N GLY A 125 -1.52 -1.88 10.95
CA GLY A 125 -0.35 -2.60 10.48
C GLY A 125 -0.39 -3.08 9.03
N MET A 126 -1.52 -2.91 8.33
CA MET A 126 -1.62 -3.30 6.92
C MET A 126 -0.77 -2.42 5.99
N VAL A 127 -0.36 -3.00 4.86
CA VAL A 127 0.19 -2.32 3.69
C VAL A 127 -0.89 -2.29 2.62
N ILE A 128 -1.42 -1.12 2.33
CA ILE A 128 -2.51 -0.93 1.37
C ILE A 128 -2.00 -0.07 0.22
N VAL A 129 -2.24 -0.52 -1.01
CA VAL A 129 -1.93 0.27 -2.20
C VAL A 129 -3.16 0.35 -3.09
N GLY A 130 -3.25 1.38 -3.92
CA GLY A 130 -4.39 1.53 -4.79
C GLY A 130 -4.10 2.35 -6.02
N SER A 131 -4.68 1.98 -7.16
CA SER A 131 -4.60 2.74 -8.40
C SER A 131 -5.47 4.01 -8.36
N ASP A 132 -5.42 4.73 -7.25
CA ASP A 132 -6.12 5.98 -6.93
C ASP A 132 -5.26 6.82 -5.97
N SER A 133 -5.18 8.13 -6.21
CA SER A 133 -4.31 9.04 -5.46
C SER A 133 -4.69 9.20 -3.98
N HIS A 134 -5.95 8.97 -3.62
CA HIS A 134 -6.48 9.16 -2.26
C HIS A 134 -6.44 7.88 -1.42
N THR A 135 -5.76 6.83 -1.90
CA THR A 135 -5.57 5.60 -1.13
C THR A 135 -4.91 5.85 0.23
N CYS A 136 -4.16 6.96 0.39
CA CYS A 136 -3.62 7.43 1.66
C CYS A 136 -4.67 7.59 2.77
N THR A 137 -5.96 7.69 2.44
CA THR A 137 -7.09 7.69 3.40
C THR A 137 -7.05 6.50 4.36
N ALA A 138 -6.60 5.32 3.92
CA ALA A 138 -6.43 4.16 4.80
C ALA A 138 -5.42 4.38 5.94
N GLY A 139 -4.55 5.40 5.83
CA GLY A 139 -3.63 5.81 6.90
C GLY A 139 -4.34 6.19 8.20
N ALA A 140 -5.60 6.64 8.13
CA ALA A 140 -6.43 6.92 9.32
C ALA A 140 -6.65 5.68 10.21
N PHE A 141 -6.45 4.47 9.68
CA PHE A 141 -6.62 3.20 10.39
C PHE A 141 -5.30 2.61 10.88
N ASN A 142 -4.24 3.42 10.99
CA ASN A 142 -2.88 2.96 11.28
C ASN A 142 -2.43 1.88 10.29
N ALA A 143 -2.66 2.08 8.99
CA ALA A 143 -2.08 1.30 7.91
C ALA A 143 -1.06 2.16 7.16
N PHE A 144 -0.04 1.54 6.56
CA PHE A 144 0.69 2.22 5.51
C PHE A 144 -0.18 2.18 4.25
N ALA A 145 -0.44 3.35 3.65
CA ALA A 145 -1.30 3.43 2.48
C ALA A 145 -0.75 4.40 1.43
N ALA A 146 -0.67 3.95 0.18
CA ALA A 146 -0.11 4.75 -0.92
C ALA A 146 -0.92 4.59 -2.21
N GLY A 147 -1.11 5.71 -2.92
CA GLY A 147 -1.54 5.69 -4.31
C GLY A 147 -0.41 5.20 -5.20
N ILE A 148 -0.75 4.35 -6.17
CA ILE A 148 0.14 3.82 -7.20
C ILE A 148 -0.48 4.02 -8.58
N ASP A 149 0.30 3.87 -9.63
CA ASP A 149 -0.19 3.96 -11.00
C ASP A 149 -0.70 2.61 -11.54
N ARG A 150 -1.42 2.68 -12.67
CA ARG A 150 -2.00 1.50 -13.35
C ARG A 150 -0.96 0.46 -13.73
N THR A 151 0.25 0.88 -14.10
CA THR A 151 1.36 0.00 -14.47
C THR A 151 1.90 -0.74 -13.26
N GLU A 152 2.01 -0.07 -12.11
CA GLU A 152 2.45 -0.67 -10.85
C GLU A 152 1.40 -1.67 -10.34
N ALA A 153 0.11 -1.31 -10.42
CA ALA A 153 -0.98 -2.23 -10.11
C ALA A 153 -0.95 -3.50 -10.99
N ALA A 154 -0.73 -3.35 -12.31
CA ALA A 154 -0.57 -4.49 -13.21
C ALA A 154 0.66 -5.36 -12.87
N GLY A 155 1.78 -4.73 -12.48
CA GLY A 155 2.96 -5.44 -11.99
C GLY A 155 2.68 -6.23 -10.71
N LEU A 156 1.96 -5.63 -9.76
CA LEU A 156 1.51 -6.29 -8.53
C LEU A 156 0.55 -7.45 -8.81
N TRP A 157 -0.38 -7.32 -9.75
CA TRP A 157 -1.26 -8.41 -10.14
C TRP A 157 -0.51 -9.61 -10.72
N ARG A 158 0.65 -9.36 -11.36
CA ARG A 158 1.54 -10.40 -11.90
C ARG A 158 2.44 -11.03 -10.84
N GLN A 159 3.04 -10.22 -9.96
CA GLN A 159 4.09 -10.67 -9.04
C GLN A 159 3.57 -10.99 -7.63
N GLY A 160 2.45 -10.38 -7.20
CA GLY A 160 1.90 -10.45 -5.85
C GLY A 160 2.57 -9.51 -4.84
N GLU A 161 3.78 -9.05 -5.12
CA GLU A 161 4.55 -8.10 -4.28
C GLU A 161 5.27 -7.05 -5.13
N THR A 162 5.66 -5.96 -4.50
CA THR A 162 6.45 -4.90 -5.12
C THR A 162 7.47 -4.32 -4.14
N TRP A 163 8.38 -3.49 -4.65
CA TRP A 163 9.31 -2.74 -3.83
C TRP A 163 8.68 -1.46 -3.30
N PHE A 164 9.09 -1.06 -2.10
CA PHE A 164 8.76 0.18 -1.45
C PHE A 164 10.05 0.85 -0.97
N ARG A 165 10.14 2.16 -1.10
CA ARG A 165 11.14 2.95 -0.36
C ARG A 165 10.51 3.42 0.95
N VAL A 166 11.08 3.02 2.07
CA VAL A 166 10.59 3.43 3.40
C VAL A 166 10.69 4.96 3.51
N PRO A 167 9.58 5.69 3.75
CA PRO A 167 9.57 7.14 3.81
C PRO A 167 10.28 7.67 5.08
N GLU A 168 10.54 8.98 5.09
CA GLU A 168 11.22 9.64 6.21
C GLU A 168 10.39 9.67 7.52
N SER A 169 9.07 9.50 7.41
CA SER A 169 8.09 9.51 8.51
C SER A 169 7.02 8.45 8.31
#